data_AF-A0A8T5GF00-F1
#
_entry.id   AF-A0A8T5GF00-F1
#
_cell.length_a   1.000
_cell.length_b   1.000
_cell.length_c   1.000
_cell.angle_alpha   90.00
_cell.angle_beta   90.00
_cell.angle_gamma   90.00
#
_symmetry.space_group_name_H-M   'P 1'
#
loop_
_entity.id
_entity.type
_entity.pdbx_description
1 polymer ?
#
loop_
_entity_poly.entity_id
_entity_poly.type
_entity_poly.pdbx_seq_one_letter_code
_entity_poly.pdbx_strand_id
1 'polypeptide(L)' 'MYSEKGERKHLMLKDSDMNYKDLLKVMKEFDCRGVVTCESPDPEVDALLLKKTFDKL' A
#
# COMPACT_ATOMS: atom_id res chain seq x y z
N MET A 1 12.58 10.97 9.50
CA MET A 1 13.23 10.61 10.78
C MET A 1 12.23 9.75 11.55
N TYR A 2 12.43 8.42 11.50
CA TYR A 2 11.57 7.42 12.11
C TYR A 2 11.92 7.32 13.60
N SER A 3 10.93 7.43 14.49
CA SER A 3 11.14 7.18 15.94
C SER A 3 10.74 5.75 16.29
N GLU A 4 11.30 5.20 17.38
CA GLU A 4 11.20 3.81 17.88
C GLU A 4 9.78 3.24 18.16
N LYS A 5 8.70 3.95 17.81
CA LYS A 5 7.30 3.53 18.06
C LYS A 5 6.42 3.40 16.82
N GLY A 6 7.02 3.25 15.64
CA GLY A 6 6.26 3.21 14.38
C GLY A 6 5.96 4.61 13.85
N GLU A 7 5.59 4.66 12.57
CA GLU A 7 5.44 5.89 11.78
C GLU A 7 4.51 6.90 12.47
N ARG A 8 5.08 7.94 13.09
CA ARG A 8 4.34 9.05 13.73
C ARG A 8 3.60 9.95 12.73
N LYS A 9 3.70 9.66 11.44
CA LYS A 9 3.02 10.33 10.34
C LYS A 9 2.61 9.28 9.33
N HIS A 10 1.31 9.19 9.07
CA HIS A 10 0.81 8.53 7.88
C HIS A 10 1.41 9.25 6.68
N LEU A 11 2.33 8.58 5.96
CA LEU A 11 2.85 9.08 4.70
C LEU A 11 1.91 8.64 3.58
N MET A 12 1.95 9.36 2.46
CA MET A 12 1.38 8.81 1.24
C MET A 12 2.11 7.51 0.90
N LEU A 13 1.40 6.50 0.38
CA LEU A 13 2.00 5.20 0.07
C LEU A 13 3.20 5.32 -0.88
N LYS A 14 3.17 6.30 -1.79
CA LYS A 14 4.28 6.63 -2.70
C LYS A 14 5.55 7.12 -1.99
N ASP A 15 5.38 7.80 -0.87
CA ASP A 15 6.46 8.40 -0.09
C ASP A 15 6.87 7.49 1.09
N SER A 16 6.19 6.35 1.25
CA SER A 16 6.50 5.34 2.26
C SER A 16 7.58 4.36 1.76
N ASP A 17 8.32 3.78 2.70
CA ASP A 17 9.28 2.71 2.42
C ASP A 17 8.60 1.34 2.15
N MET A 18 7.26 1.31 2.03
CA MET A 18 6.49 0.08 1.82
C MET A 18 6.63 -0.42 0.38
N ASN A 19 7.14 -1.64 0.20
CA ASN A 19 7.18 -2.31 -1.11
C ASN A 19 5.81 -2.89 -1.51
N TYR A 20 4.84 -2.01 -1.73
CA TYR A 20 3.48 -2.40 -2.09
C TYR A 20 3.40 -3.13 -3.44
N LYS A 21 4.35 -2.90 -4.36
CA LYS A 21 4.34 -3.54 -5.69
C LYS A 21 4.58 -5.04 -5.58
N ASP A 22 5.60 -5.45 -4.81
CA ASP A 22 5.88 -6.88 -4.63
C ASP A 22 4.85 -7.54 -3.70
N LEU A 23 4.31 -6.79 -2.73
CA LEU A 23 3.16 -7.26 -1.96
C LEU A 23 1.98 -7.62 -2.88
N LEU A 24 1.59 -6.73 -3.80
CA LEU A 24 0.50 -6.98 -4.74
C LEU A 24 0.77 -8.18 -5.67
N LYS A 25 2.02 -8.38 -6.11
CA LYS A 25 2.42 -9.56 -6.90
C LYS A 25 2.19 -10.85 -6.12
N VAL A 26 2.69 -10.91 -4.90
CA VAL A 26 2.52 -12.10 -4.04
C VAL A 26 1.05 -12.33 -3.74
N MET A 27 0.27 -11.29 -3.42
CA MET A 27 -1.17 -11.43 -3.21
C MET A 27 -1.88 -12.01 -4.45
N LYS A 28 -1.46 -11.63 -5.66
CA LYS A 28 -1.98 -12.19 -6.91
C LYS A 28 -1.55 -13.65 -7.13
N GLU A 29 -0.28 -13.98 -6.90
CA GLU A 29 0.26 -15.35 -7.04
C GLU A 29 -0.42 -16.34 -6.10
N PHE A 30 -0.73 -15.91 -4.88
CA PHE A 30 -1.37 -16.74 -3.87
C PHE A 30 -2.91 -16.71 -3.93
N ASP A 31 -3.51 -16.12 -4.97
CA ASP A 31 -4.97 -15.92 -5.13
C ASP A 31 -5.62 -15.39 -3.83
N CYS A 32 -4.97 -14.42 -3.19
CA CYS A 32 -5.47 -13.83 -1.96
C CYS A 32 -6.77 -13.06 -2.23
N ARG A 33 -7.80 -13.34 -1.42
CA ARG A 33 -9.12 -12.70 -1.54
C ARG A 33 -9.44 -11.96 -0.25
N GLY A 34 -9.95 -10.74 -0.38
CA GLY A 34 -10.30 -9.92 0.78
C GLY A 34 -10.43 -8.45 0.42
N VAL A 35 -10.39 -7.60 1.45
CA VAL A 35 -10.48 -6.14 1.33
C VAL A 35 -9.19 -5.54 1.88
N VAL A 36 -8.60 -4.60 1.15
CA VAL A 36 -7.42 -3.83 1.57
C VAL A 36 -7.85 -2.38 1.81
N THR A 37 -7.50 -1.83 2.97
CA THR A 37 -7.81 -0.45 3.36
C THR A 37 -6.54 0.39 3.43
N CYS A 38 -6.58 1.61 2.90
CA CYS A 38 -5.49 2.58 3.01
C CYS A 38 -5.75 3.49 4.22
N GLU A 39 -4.74 3.69 5.06
CA GLU A 39 -4.81 4.59 6.23
C GLU A 39 -3.91 5.82 6.06
N SER A 40 -3.46 6.12 4.84
CA SER A 40 -2.69 7.31 4.54
C SER A 40 -3.54 8.59 4.69
N PRO A 41 -2.94 9.80 4.69
CA PRO A 41 -3.70 11.05 4.81
C PRO A 41 -4.70 11.27 3.66
N ASP A 42 -4.48 10.64 2.50
CA ASP A 42 -5.40 10.60 1.37
C ASP A 42 -5.59 9.13 0.89
N PRO A 43 -6.53 8.40 1.50
CA PRO A 43 -6.77 6.99 1.21
C PRO A 43 -7.25 6.71 -0.22
N GLU A 44 -7.96 7.66 -0.84
CA GLU A 44 -8.54 7.47 -2.18
C GLU A 44 -7.45 7.44 -3.25
N VAL A 45 -6.47 8.34 -3.12
CA VAL A 45 -5.30 8.40 -4.02
C VAL A 45 -4.49 7.11 -3.95
N ASP A 46 -4.25 6.60 -2.74
CA ASP A 46 -3.47 5.37 -2.54
C ASP A 46 -4.24 4.11 -2.95
N ALA A 47 -5.54 4.05 -2.67
CA ALA A 47 -6.39 2.96 -3.15
C ALA A 47 -6.42 2.90 -4.68
N LEU A 48 -6.51 4.06 -5.35
CA LEU A 48 -6.45 4.14 -6.81
C LEU A 48 -5.08 3.73 -7.36
N LEU A 49 -3.99 4.10 -6.67
CA LEU A 49 -2.63 3.68 -7.02
C LEU A 49 -2.47 2.16 -6.92
N LEU A 50 -2.91 1.56 -5.81
CA LEU A 50 -2.86 0.12 -5.59
C LEU A 50 -3.68 -0.63 -6.64
N LYS A 51 -4.91 -0.18 -6.90
CA LYS A 51 -5.78 -0.75 -7.94
C LYS A 51 -5.11 -0.72 -9.31
N LYS A 52 -4.64 0.45 -9.76
CA LYS A 52 -3.95 0.61 -11.06
C LYS A 52 -2.68 -0.23 -11.16
N THR A 53 -1.98 -0.44 -10.04
CA THR A 53 -0.79 -1.28 -10.00
C THR A 53 -1.16 -2.75 -10.13
N PHE A 54 -2.16 -3.20 -9.37
CA PHE A 54 -2.66 -4.57 -9.41
C PHE A 54 -3.24 -4.95 -10.77
N ASP A 55 -4.02 -4.07 -11.40
CA ASP A 55 -4.60 -4.28 -12.74
C ASP A 55 -3.55 -4.41 -13.86
N LYS A 56 -2.30 -3.96 -13.61
CA LYS A 56 -1.19 -4.03 -14.57
C LYS A 56 -0.26 -5.23 -14.35
N LEU A 57 -0.40 -5.93 -13.24
CA LEU A 57 0.25 -7.23 -12.99
C LEU A 57 -0.48 -8.32 -13.74
#